data_AF-A0A932L8A2-F1
#
_entry.id   AF-A0A932L8A2-F1
#
_cell.length_a   1.000
_cell.length_b   1.000
_cell.length_c   1.000
_cell.angle_alpha   90.00
_cell.angle_beta   90.00
_cell.angle_gamma   90.00
#
_symmetry.space_group_name_H-M   'P 1'
#
loop_
_entity.id
_entity.type
_entity.pdbx_description
1 polymer ?
#
loop_
_entity_poly.entity_id
_entity_poly.type
_entity_poly.pdbx_seq_one_letter_code
_entity_poly.pdbx_strand_id
1 'polypeptide(L)'
;MILQANPSRKLSLVGRLGVWALVAILLPLAPGWARNPDHQDGGEKGEPAPAAGQRKADTEDESSDLEALKLEAEFTAREAELRQAYPSLKRAMGELEQAEAEVKAVRARAFAVRQQLAATPEDAGLRDELSRLLRERQVAQERVARLLPLRMELRERRMQEMRQRAEAFQVAQRRSSPDTQRSVDVPLEMRREPLVRYSEVLWAEDATLWVWGQRGRPRAALLVEAYPFPTEGEEPLWCYVMTSLSDDLIRVEQSGGWQWSSQKPGVVLRPVPGAAAPAEAEPERLSQMQQMAQRFAVANLGPGYGRQRARLEPVPAHRYADPESGLQDGAIFVLTLGRRPFALLLFESRPAGSPSPSWHYALARIGGGVMVGLLDDREVWRTTNGNPDYVGDEYWCLEETAMRAQIRQQKGEHATPESERRRQAIERRLRMERLQRQVDRLQRELDELKRTPMDEPGEGGRQSR
;
A
#
# COMPACT_ATOMS: atom_id res chain seq x y z
N MET A 1 -7.19 -12.90 31.37
CA MET A 1 -5.76 -12.86 31.00
C MET A 1 -5.31 -11.59 30.26
N ILE A 2 -6.15 -10.90 29.47
CA ILE A 2 -5.74 -9.66 28.76
C ILE A 2 -5.54 -8.42 29.67
N LEU A 3 -6.03 -8.43 30.92
CA LEU A 3 -5.96 -7.25 31.81
C LEU A 3 -4.73 -7.19 32.73
N GLN A 4 -3.77 -8.12 32.66
CA GLN A 4 -2.63 -8.14 33.59
C GLN A 4 -1.32 -7.55 33.04
N ALA A 5 -1.27 -7.03 31.81
CA ALA A 5 0.00 -6.69 31.16
C ALA A 5 0.44 -5.21 31.20
N ASN A 6 -0.26 -4.28 31.89
CA ASN A 6 0.21 -2.87 31.89
C ASN A 6 -0.32 -2.00 33.07
N PRO A 7 0.41 -1.87 34.19
CA PRO A 7 -0.07 -1.17 35.39
C PRO A 7 0.02 0.37 35.33
N SER A 8 0.51 0.98 34.25
CA SER A 8 0.83 2.43 34.23
C SER A 8 -0.16 3.35 33.51
N ARG A 9 -1.29 2.84 32.99
CA ARG A 9 -2.33 3.70 32.38
C ARG A 9 -3.67 3.51 33.07
N LYS A 10 -4.02 4.43 33.97
CA LYS A 10 -5.38 4.53 34.51
C LYS A 10 -6.33 4.96 33.37
N LEU A 11 -7.04 4.01 32.77
CA LEU A 11 -8.17 4.32 31.89
C LEU A 11 -9.25 5.08 32.68
N SER A 12 -9.73 6.17 32.10
CA SER A 12 -10.85 6.97 32.62
C SER A 12 -12.12 6.11 32.70
N LEU A 13 -13.07 6.53 33.56
CA LEU A 13 -14.37 5.86 33.73
C LEU A 13 -15.11 5.67 32.40
N VAL A 14 -15.00 6.66 31.49
CA VAL A 14 -15.55 6.64 30.14
C VAL A 14 -14.91 5.55 29.27
N GLY A 15 -13.59 5.34 29.39
CA GLY A 15 -12.88 4.28 28.69
C GLY A 15 -13.23 2.87 29.17
N ARG A 16 -13.62 2.72 30.45
CA ARG A 16 -14.07 1.42 30.98
C ARG A 16 -15.48 1.06 30.49
N LEU A 17 -16.38 2.04 30.40
CA LEU A 17 -17.73 1.83 29.89
C LEU A 17 -17.74 1.50 28.39
N GLY A 18 -16.85 2.10 27.59
CA GLY A 18 -16.70 1.79 26.17
C GLY A 18 -16.25 0.35 25.87
N VAL A 19 -15.37 -0.22 26.71
CA VAL A 19 -14.91 -1.61 26.54
C VAL A 19 -16.01 -2.61 26.91
N TRP A 20 -16.80 -2.34 27.95
CA TRP A 20 -17.92 -3.21 28.34
C TRP A 20 -19.06 -3.19 27.33
N ALA A 21 -19.35 -2.04 26.71
CA ALA A 21 -20.32 -1.95 25.62
C ALA A 21 -19.89 -2.78 24.39
N LEU A 22 -18.59 -2.84 24.10
CA LEU A 22 -18.06 -3.63 22.98
C LEU A 22 -18.13 -5.15 23.22
N VAL A 23 -17.94 -5.59 24.46
CA VAL A 23 -18.04 -7.01 24.84
C VAL A 23 -19.50 -7.49 24.85
N ALA A 24 -20.45 -6.64 25.24
CA ALA A 24 -21.88 -6.98 25.24
C ALA A 24 -22.49 -7.06 23.83
N ILE A 25 -21.94 -6.33 22.85
CA ILE A 25 -22.39 -6.36 21.45
C ILE A 25 -21.87 -7.62 20.72
N LEU A 26 -20.79 -8.24 21.20
CA LEU A 26 -20.12 -9.36 20.53
C LEU A 26 -20.49 -10.77 21.05
N LEU A 27 -21.39 -10.88 22.03
CA LEU A 27 -22.00 -12.16 22.42
C LEU A 27 -23.52 -12.01 22.33
N PRO A 28 -24.17 -12.45 21.24
CA PRO A 28 -24.44 -13.90 21.09
C PRO A 28 -24.65 -14.37 19.64
N LEU A 29 -23.71 -15.09 19.02
CA LEU A 29 -24.00 -16.02 17.91
C LEU A 29 -22.91 -17.10 17.84
N ALA A 30 -23.10 -18.18 18.60
CA ALA A 30 -22.41 -19.43 18.34
C ALA A 30 -23.46 -20.55 18.37
N PRO A 31 -23.94 -21.03 17.21
CA PRO A 31 -24.52 -22.35 17.13
C PRO A 31 -23.36 -23.36 17.04
N GLY A 32 -23.37 -24.32 17.96
CA GLY A 32 -22.43 -25.42 18.00
C GLY A 32 -22.66 -26.41 16.87
N TRP A 33 -21.57 -26.94 16.31
CA TRP A 33 -21.58 -28.17 15.55
C TRP A 33 -20.77 -29.23 16.29
N ALA A 34 -21.51 -30.24 16.73
CA ALA A 34 -21.02 -31.48 17.26
C ALA A 34 -20.66 -32.44 16.12
N ARG A 35 -19.70 -33.31 16.45
CA ARG A 35 -19.23 -34.54 15.80
C ARG A 35 -20.25 -35.25 14.91
N ASN A 36 -19.75 -35.83 13.81
CA ASN A 36 -20.16 -37.15 13.38
C ASN A 36 -18.90 -37.99 13.08
N PRO A 37 -18.71 -39.17 13.72
CA PRO A 37 -17.76 -40.18 13.29
C PRO A 37 -18.42 -41.10 12.24
N ASP A 38 -17.63 -42.06 11.75
CA ASP A 38 -18.03 -43.19 10.88
C ASP A 38 -17.97 -42.93 9.37
N HIS A 39 -16.89 -43.41 8.76
CA HIS A 39 -17.05 -44.25 7.57
C HIS A 39 -16.04 -45.41 7.59
N GLN A 40 -16.62 -46.60 7.50
CA GLN A 40 -16.01 -47.92 7.56
C GLN A 40 -15.19 -48.27 6.32
N ASP A 41 -14.14 -49.04 6.58
CA ASP A 41 -13.52 -49.98 5.66
C ASP A 41 -14.55 -50.95 5.05
N GLY A 42 -14.46 -51.14 3.75
CA GLY A 42 -15.22 -52.17 3.02
C GLY A 42 -14.51 -52.50 1.71
N GLY A 43 -13.59 -53.47 1.77
CA GLY A 43 -13.10 -54.16 0.59
C GLY A 43 -14.11 -55.20 0.09
N GLU A 44 -14.26 -55.34 -1.22
CA GLU A 44 -14.02 -56.58 -1.98
C GLU A 44 -14.62 -56.51 -3.40
N LYS A 45 -13.86 -57.14 -4.32
CA LYS A 45 -14.28 -57.89 -5.51
C LYS A 45 -14.75 -57.12 -6.75
N GLY A 46 -13.99 -57.38 -7.82
CA GLY A 46 -14.26 -56.90 -9.16
C GLY A 46 -15.24 -57.76 -9.94
N GLU A 47 -15.78 -57.13 -10.98
CA GLU A 47 -16.39 -57.74 -12.15
C GLU A 47 -16.08 -56.86 -13.38
N PRO A 48 -15.97 -57.46 -14.58
CA PRO A 48 -15.49 -56.77 -15.76
C PRO A 48 -16.58 -55.95 -16.48
N ALA A 49 -16.12 -54.88 -17.11
CA ALA A 49 -16.88 -53.87 -17.81
C ALA A 49 -17.72 -54.39 -19.01
N PRO A 50 -18.88 -53.77 -19.29
CA PRO A 50 -19.38 -53.63 -20.64
C PRO A 50 -18.97 -52.27 -21.24
N ALA A 51 -18.40 -52.33 -22.43
CA ALA A 51 -18.18 -51.19 -23.31
C ALA A 51 -19.52 -50.69 -23.86
N ALA A 52 -19.90 -49.45 -23.55
CA ALA A 52 -20.86 -48.67 -24.30
C ALA A 52 -20.65 -47.18 -24.01
N GLY A 53 -20.22 -46.44 -25.03
CA GLY A 53 -19.99 -45.01 -24.95
C GLY A 53 -21.29 -44.24 -24.73
N GLN A 54 -21.37 -43.55 -23.60
CA GLN A 54 -22.20 -42.37 -23.43
C GLN A 54 -21.28 -41.23 -23.02
N ARG A 55 -21.01 -40.31 -23.95
CA ARG A 55 -20.47 -38.99 -23.64
C ARG A 55 -21.51 -38.30 -22.74
N LYS A 56 -21.30 -38.32 -21.42
CA LYS A 56 -21.95 -37.38 -20.52
C LYS A 56 -21.50 -35.99 -20.97
N ALA A 57 -22.44 -35.22 -21.48
CA ALA A 57 -22.20 -33.84 -21.89
C ALA A 57 -21.76 -33.02 -20.68
N ASP A 58 -20.68 -32.27 -20.89
CA ASP A 58 -20.01 -31.36 -19.97
C ASP A 58 -20.95 -30.24 -19.50
N THR A 59 -21.85 -30.55 -18.56
CA THR A 59 -22.82 -29.59 -17.97
C THR A 59 -22.25 -28.86 -16.75
N GLU A 60 -21.03 -29.18 -16.34
CA GLU A 60 -20.35 -28.49 -15.23
C GLU A 60 -19.70 -27.15 -15.66
N ASP A 61 -19.51 -26.90 -16.96
CA ASP A 61 -18.82 -25.69 -17.45
C ASP A 61 -19.74 -24.45 -17.49
N GLU A 62 -21.02 -24.61 -17.83
CA GLU A 62 -21.97 -23.48 -17.92
C GLU A 62 -22.23 -22.78 -16.56
N SER A 63 -22.08 -23.51 -15.45
CA SER A 63 -22.26 -22.93 -14.11
C SER A 63 -21.10 -22.03 -13.71
N SER A 64 -19.88 -22.29 -14.19
CA SER A 64 -18.71 -21.48 -13.88
C SER A 64 -18.76 -20.14 -14.60
N ASP A 65 -19.16 -20.15 -15.88
CA ASP A 65 -19.28 -18.93 -16.69
C ASP A 65 -20.38 -17.99 -16.17
N LEU A 66 -21.51 -18.53 -15.71
CA LEU A 66 -22.59 -17.75 -15.11
C LEU A 66 -22.16 -17.05 -13.81
N GLU A 67 -21.37 -17.72 -12.96
CA GLU A 67 -20.85 -17.10 -11.73
C GLU A 67 -19.79 -16.04 -12.04
N ALA A 68 -18.92 -16.27 -13.03
CA ALA A 68 -17.95 -15.27 -13.49
C ALA A 68 -18.64 -14.00 -14.02
N LEU A 69 -19.69 -14.16 -14.83
CA LEU A 69 -20.48 -13.03 -15.36
C LEU A 69 -21.23 -12.25 -14.27
N LYS A 70 -21.76 -12.95 -13.24
CA LYS A 70 -22.37 -12.28 -12.07
C LYS A 70 -21.34 -11.47 -11.29
N LEU A 71 -20.16 -12.05 -11.02
CA LEU A 71 -19.06 -11.36 -10.36
C LEU A 71 -18.61 -10.11 -11.14
N GLU A 72 -18.52 -10.20 -12.47
CA GLU A 72 -18.18 -9.06 -13.32
C GLU A 72 -19.26 -7.97 -13.30
N ALA A 73 -20.54 -8.36 -13.32
CA ALA A 73 -21.66 -7.43 -13.22
C ALA A 73 -21.73 -6.74 -11.84
N GLU A 74 -21.53 -7.47 -10.75
CA GLU A 74 -21.46 -6.93 -9.39
C GLU A 74 -20.26 -5.98 -9.23
N PHE A 75 -19.10 -6.36 -9.78
CA PHE A 75 -17.92 -5.50 -9.81
C PHE A 75 -18.21 -4.19 -10.57
N THR A 76 -18.81 -4.28 -11.75
CA THR A 76 -19.16 -3.12 -12.59
C THR A 76 -20.17 -2.21 -11.89
N ALA A 77 -21.19 -2.78 -11.23
CA ALA A 77 -22.19 -2.02 -10.49
C ALA A 77 -21.55 -1.29 -9.28
N ARG A 78 -20.64 -1.96 -8.57
CA ARG A 78 -19.93 -1.38 -7.43
C ARG A 78 -18.96 -0.28 -7.86
N GLU A 79 -18.26 -0.46 -8.98
CA GLU A 79 -17.41 0.55 -9.60
C GLU A 79 -18.22 1.82 -9.95
N ALA A 80 -19.42 1.65 -10.52
CA ALA A 80 -20.31 2.77 -10.83
C ALA A 80 -20.78 3.53 -9.58
N GLU A 81 -21.15 2.83 -8.50
CA GLU A 81 -21.52 3.45 -7.23
C GLU A 81 -20.35 4.25 -6.63
N LEU A 82 -19.14 3.68 -6.63
CA LEU A 82 -17.94 4.35 -6.13
C LEU A 82 -17.64 5.60 -6.94
N ARG A 83 -17.72 5.50 -8.27
CA ARG A 83 -17.54 6.62 -9.19
C ARG A 83 -18.53 7.76 -8.92
N GLN A 84 -19.77 7.46 -8.56
CA GLN A 84 -20.78 8.47 -8.23
C GLN A 84 -20.53 9.13 -6.87
N ALA A 85 -20.10 8.39 -5.86
CA ALA A 85 -19.87 8.90 -4.50
C ALA A 85 -18.54 9.67 -4.36
N TYR A 86 -17.55 9.33 -5.19
CA TYR A 86 -16.16 9.80 -5.06
C TYR A 86 -15.99 11.33 -5.06
N PRO A 87 -16.63 12.11 -5.97
CA PRO A 87 -16.43 13.56 -5.99
C PRO A 87 -16.87 14.26 -4.70
N SER A 88 -17.97 13.80 -4.09
CA SER A 88 -18.48 14.33 -2.83
C SER A 88 -17.54 14.01 -1.67
N LEU A 89 -17.02 12.78 -1.60
CA LEU A 89 -16.06 12.36 -0.58
C LEU A 89 -14.72 13.12 -0.73
N LYS A 90 -14.24 13.31 -1.96
CA LYS A 90 -13.01 14.07 -2.25
C LYS A 90 -13.16 15.54 -1.83
N ARG A 91 -14.30 16.17 -2.11
CA ARG A 91 -14.60 17.53 -1.62
C ARG A 91 -14.59 17.59 -0.10
N ALA A 92 -15.25 16.64 0.56
CA ALA A 92 -15.26 16.55 2.02
C ALA A 92 -13.84 16.38 2.62
N MET A 93 -12.95 15.65 1.94
CA MET A 93 -11.53 15.58 2.34
C MET A 93 -10.82 16.92 2.25
N GLY A 94 -10.99 17.65 1.14
CA GLY A 94 -10.41 18.99 0.98
C GLY A 94 -10.91 19.95 2.07
N GLU A 95 -12.21 19.91 2.38
CA GLU A 95 -12.79 20.67 3.48
C GLU A 95 -12.24 20.27 4.85
N LEU A 96 -11.94 18.99 5.06
CA LEU A 96 -11.37 18.49 6.31
C LEU A 96 -9.92 18.94 6.47
N GLU A 97 -9.10 18.85 5.43
CA GLU A 97 -7.71 19.34 5.45
C GLU A 97 -7.68 20.84 5.72
N GLN A 98 -8.58 21.61 5.09
CA GLN A 98 -8.74 23.03 5.36
C GLN A 98 -9.15 23.28 6.83
N ALA A 99 -10.13 22.54 7.36
CA ALA A 99 -10.56 22.68 8.75
C ALA A 99 -9.45 22.29 9.75
N GLU A 100 -8.67 21.25 9.47
CA GLU A 100 -7.50 20.85 10.28
C GLU A 100 -6.42 21.95 10.26
N ALA A 101 -6.16 22.55 9.09
CA ALA A 101 -5.24 23.68 8.96
C ALA A 101 -5.73 24.93 9.72
N GLU A 102 -7.03 25.24 9.65
CA GLU A 102 -7.66 26.31 10.42
C GLU A 102 -7.51 26.09 11.94
N VAL A 103 -7.79 24.89 12.45
CA VAL A 103 -7.60 24.54 13.87
C VAL A 103 -6.14 24.78 14.29
N LYS A 104 -5.18 24.35 13.47
CA LYS A 104 -3.74 24.53 13.74
C LYS A 104 -3.38 26.02 13.78
N ALA A 105 -3.86 26.81 12.81
CA ALA A 105 -3.61 28.25 12.73
C ALA A 105 -4.23 29.02 13.91
N VAL A 106 -5.49 28.76 14.25
CA VAL A 106 -6.19 29.37 15.40
C VAL A 106 -5.49 29.01 16.71
N ARG A 107 -5.05 27.76 16.87
CA ARG A 107 -4.29 27.33 18.06
C ARG A 107 -2.97 28.10 18.21
N ALA A 108 -2.25 28.31 17.12
CA ALA A 108 -1.00 29.08 17.15
C ALA A 108 -1.25 30.55 17.54
N ARG A 109 -2.28 31.19 16.95
CA ARG A 109 -2.68 32.57 17.32
C ARG A 109 -3.12 32.68 18.78
N ALA A 110 -3.98 31.76 19.25
CA ALA A 110 -4.43 31.75 20.64
C ALA A 110 -3.27 31.55 21.63
N PHE A 111 -2.26 30.76 21.26
CA PHE A 111 -1.05 30.60 22.06
C PHE A 111 -0.25 31.90 22.15
N ALA A 112 -0.07 32.62 21.03
CA ALA A 112 0.59 33.93 21.03
C ALA A 112 -0.15 34.97 21.90
N VAL A 113 -1.48 35.06 21.77
CA VAL A 113 -2.31 35.98 22.58
C VAL A 113 -2.20 35.62 24.08
N ARG A 114 -2.17 34.34 24.43
CA ARG A 114 -1.94 33.91 25.83
C ARG A 114 -0.57 34.35 26.37
N GLN A 115 0.48 34.30 25.56
CA GLN A 115 1.79 34.77 25.98
C GLN A 115 1.79 36.28 26.26
N GLN A 116 1.11 37.06 25.41
CA GLN A 116 0.96 38.51 25.61
C GLN A 116 0.14 38.80 26.86
N LEU A 117 -0.99 38.12 27.05
CA LEU A 117 -1.84 38.27 28.23
C LEU A 117 -1.11 37.89 29.53
N ALA A 118 -0.15 36.97 29.49
CA ALA A 118 0.70 36.66 30.64
C ALA A 118 1.62 37.83 31.05
N ALA A 119 2.02 38.67 30.09
CA ALA A 119 2.81 39.89 30.35
C ALA A 119 1.92 41.08 30.75
N THR A 120 0.70 41.17 30.23
CA THR A 120 -0.26 42.25 30.52
C THR A 120 -1.63 41.69 30.90
N PRO A 121 -1.81 41.17 32.14
CA PRO A 121 -3.02 40.45 32.52
C PRO A 121 -4.31 41.27 32.42
N GLU A 122 -4.23 42.59 32.62
CA GLU A 122 -5.37 43.52 32.63
C GLU A 122 -5.84 44.00 31.25
N ASP A 123 -5.17 43.57 30.18
CA ASP A 123 -5.56 43.96 28.83
C ASP A 123 -6.87 43.27 28.41
N ALA A 124 -7.98 44.03 28.48
CA ALA A 124 -9.31 43.55 28.10
C ALA A 124 -9.40 43.16 26.62
N GLY A 125 -8.68 43.86 25.73
CA GLY A 125 -8.65 43.56 24.31
C GLY A 125 -8.03 42.19 24.02
N LEU A 126 -6.93 41.85 24.70
CA LEU A 126 -6.31 40.52 24.58
C LEU A 126 -7.20 39.41 25.15
N ARG A 127 -7.97 39.66 26.22
CA ARG A 127 -8.94 38.70 26.76
C ARG A 127 -10.11 38.44 25.79
N ASP A 128 -10.62 39.49 25.17
CA ASP A 128 -11.69 39.41 24.18
C ASP A 128 -11.22 38.69 22.91
N GLU A 129 -10.02 39.01 22.44
CA GLU A 129 -9.39 38.35 21.29
C GLU A 129 -9.16 36.86 21.57
N LEU A 130 -8.64 36.51 22.75
CA LEU A 130 -8.49 35.11 23.15
C LEU A 130 -9.86 34.39 23.16
N SER A 131 -10.90 35.03 23.69
CA SER A 131 -12.25 34.48 23.72
C SER A 131 -12.81 34.26 22.30
N ARG A 132 -12.57 35.20 21.38
CA ARG A 132 -12.91 35.06 19.95
C ARG A 132 -12.19 33.88 19.32
N LEU A 133 -10.86 33.79 19.48
CA LEU A 133 -10.06 32.68 18.95
C LEU A 133 -10.48 31.32 19.52
N LEU A 134 -10.89 31.25 20.78
CA LEU A 134 -11.40 30.01 21.36
C LEU A 134 -12.74 29.59 20.73
N ARG A 135 -13.64 30.53 20.41
CA ARG A 135 -14.88 30.25 19.66
C ARG A 135 -14.59 29.82 18.22
N GLU A 136 -13.68 30.52 17.52
CA GLU A 136 -13.24 30.12 16.16
C GLU A 136 -12.66 28.70 16.16
N ARG A 137 -11.84 28.39 17.16
CA ARG A 137 -11.29 27.04 17.34
C ARG A 137 -12.40 26.01 17.52
N GLN A 138 -13.39 26.29 18.36
CA GLN A 138 -14.52 25.39 18.60
C GLN A 138 -15.28 25.09 17.30
N VAL A 139 -15.61 26.12 16.52
CA VAL A 139 -16.28 25.96 15.22
C VAL A 139 -15.45 25.12 14.25
N ALA A 140 -14.14 25.37 14.16
CA ALA A 140 -13.26 24.59 13.30
C ALA A 140 -13.14 23.13 13.78
N GLN A 141 -13.11 22.89 15.10
CA GLN A 141 -13.11 21.54 15.68
C GLN A 141 -14.42 20.78 15.39
N GLU A 142 -15.57 21.45 15.42
CA GLU A 142 -16.87 20.87 15.05
C GLU A 142 -16.91 20.49 13.55
N ARG A 143 -16.34 21.33 12.68
CA ARG A 143 -16.17 20.98 11.24
C ARG A 143 -15.32 19.73 11.06
N VAL A 144 -14.17 19.65 11.75
CA VAL A 144 -13.30 18.45 11.73
C VAL A 144 -14.07 17.22 12.23
N ALA A 145 -14.80 17.33 13.34
CA ALA A 145 -15.56 16.23 13.92
C ALA A 145 -16.65 15.71 12.96
N ARG A 146 -17.31 16.61 12.22
CA ARG A 146 -18.31 16.26 11.21
C ARG A 146 -17.72 15.55 9.99
N LEU A 147 -16.52 15.94 9.56
CA LEU A 147 -15.90 15.42 8.34
C LEU A 147 -15.05 14.17 8.57
N LEU A 148 -14.61 13.92 9.81
CA LEU A 148 -13.75 12.78 10.14
C LEU A 148 -14.37 11.41 9.80
N PRO A 149 -15.66 11.13 10.07
CA PRO A 149 -16.30 9.88 9.66
C PRO A 149 -16.24 9.64 8.15
N LEU A 150 -16.46 10.68 7.33
CA LEU A 150 -16.39 10.58 5.86
C LEU A 150 -14.98 10.23 5.37
N ARG A 151 -13.94 10.78 6.01
CA ARG A 151 -12.55 10.40 5.73
C ARG A 151 -12.30 8.93 6.07
N MET A 152 -12.82 8.46 7.21
CA MET A 152 -12.67 7.05 7.60
C MET A 152 -13.43 6.11 6.66
N GLU A 153 -14.64 6.48 6.24
CA GLU A 153 -15.42 5.72 5.27
C GLU A 153 -14.70 5.62 3.92
N LEU A 154 -14.24 6.75 3.36
CA LEU A 154 -13.49 6.75 2.11
C LEU A 154 -12.21 5.92 2.23
N ARG A 155 -11.51 6.05 3.36
CA ARG A 155 -10.32 5.24 3.65
C ARG A 155 -10.67 3.76 3.66
N GLU A 156 -11.77 3.34 4.29
CA GLU A 156 -12.18 1.94 4.31
C GLU A 156 -12.58 1.44 2.91
N ARG A 157 -13.37 2.23 2.16
CA ARG A 157 -13.73 1.91 0.76
C ARG A 157 -12.49 1.71 -0.11
N ARG A 158 -11.48 2.58 0.00
CA ARG A 158 -10.20 2.43 -0.73
C ARG A 158 -9.43 1.18 -0.31
N MET A 159 -9.47 0.81 0.97
CA MET A 159 -8.86 -0.43 1.43
C MET A 159 -9.51 -1.65 0.78
N GLN A 160 -10.84 -1.68 0.74
CA GLN A 160 -11.60 -2.73 0.09
C GLN A 160 -11.29 -2.81 -1.40
N GLU A 161 -11.24 -1.67 -2.10
CA GLU A 161 -10.88 -1.64 -3.51
C GLU A 161 -9.44 -2.11 -3.75
N MET A 162 -8.47 -1.66 -2.94
CA MET A 162 -7.08 -2.14 -3.02
C MET A 162 -6.98 -3.64 -2.77
N ARG A 163 -7.76 -4.19 -1.82
CA ARG A 163 -7.83 -5.63 -1.57
C ARG A 163 -8.37 -6.36 -2.78
N GLN A 164 -9.51 -5.95 -3.33
CA GLN A 164 -10.11 -6.57 -4.52
C GLN A 164 -9.13 -6.57 -5.69
N ARG A 165 -8.43 -5.45 -5.90
CA ARG A 165 -7.40 -5.33 -6.94
C ARG A 165 -6.21 -6.26 -6.70
N ALA A 166 -5.77 -6.43 -5.45
CA ALA A 166 -4.73 -7.39 -5.11
C ALA A 166 -5.20 -8.84 -5.31
N GLU A 167 -6.43 -9.17 -4.90
CA GLU A 167 -7.05 -10.50 -5.07
C GLU A 167 -7.22 -10.88 -6.53
N ALA A 168 -7.35 -9.91 -7.44
CA ALA A 168 -7.40 -10.14 -8.88
C ALA A 168 -6.09 -10.68 -9.47
N PHE A 169 -4.98 -10.67 -8.71
CA PHE A 169 -3.71 -11.28 -9.13
C PHE A 169 -3.60 -12.73 -8.66
N GLN A 170 -3.47 -13.63 -9.63
CA GLN A 170 -3.13 -15.02 -9.40
C GLN A 170 -1.62 -15.18 -9.51
N VAL A 171 -0.97 -15.66 -8.45
CA VAL A 171 0.48 -15.82 -8.40
C VAL A 171 0.81 -17.30 -8.22
N ALA A 172 1.74 -17.82 -9.01
CA ALA A 172 2.25 -19.18 -8.89
C ALA A 172 3.78 -19.18 -8.84
N GLN A 173 4.37 -20.09 -8.06
CA GLN A 173 5.80 -20.37 -8.08
C GLN A 173 6.07 -21.48 -9.08
N ARG A 174 6.98 -21.24 -10.02
CA ARG A 174 7.40 -22.27 -10.97
C ARG A 174 8.50 -23.13 -10.34
N ARG A 175 8.19 -24.39 -10.05
CA ARG A 175 9.14 -25.35 -9.50
C ARG A 175 9.60 -26.33 -10.56
N SER A 176 10.92 -26.49 -10.68
CA SER A 176 11.51 -27.53 -11.53
C SER A 176 11.48 -28.86 -10.78
N SER A 177 10.87 -29.88 -11.38
CA SER A 177 10.97 -31.26 -10.87
C SER A 177 12.34 -31.84 -11.25
N PRO A 178 13.15 -32.30 -10.28
CA PRO A 178 14.46 -32.89 -10.56
C PRO A 178 14.36 -34.11 -11.49
N ASP A 179 13.31 -34.91 -11.32
CA ASP A 179 13.17 -36.20 -12.00
C ASP A 179 12.65 -36.08 -13.43
N THR A 180 11.79 -35.09 -13.70
CA THR A 180 11.07 -35.00 -14.98
C THR A 180 11.57 -33.89 -15.90
N GLN A 181 12.45 -32.99 -15.41
CA GLN A 181 12.80 -31.72 -16.05
C GLN A 181 11.58 -30.84 -16.43
N ARG A 182 10.37 -31.19 -15.97
CA ARG A 182 9.18 -30.37 -16.18
C ARG A 182 9.06 -29.35 -15.07
N SER A 183 8.68 -28.14 -15.45
CA SER A 183 8.30 -27.10 -14.51
C SER A 183 6.81 -27.19 -14.21
N VAL A 184 6.44 -27.18 -12.93
CA VAL A 184 5.05 -27.10 -12.49
C VAL A 184 4.83 -25.76 -11.81
N ASP A 185 3.75 -25.07 -12.20
CA ASP A 185 3.33 -23.83 -11.55
C ASP A 185 2.51 -24.21 -10.29
N VAL A 186 3.00 -23.86 -9.11
CA VAL A 186 2.36 -24.10 -7.81
C VAL A 186 1.68 -22.82 -7.34
N PRO A 187 0.34 -22.78 -7.24
CA PRO A 187 -0.38 -21.58 -6.79
C PRO A 187 0.08 -21.11 -5.41
N LEU A 188 0.20 -19.79 -5.25
CA LEU A 188 0.55 -19.13 -4.00
C LEU A 188 -0.67 -18.40 -3.45
N GLU A 189 -0.87 -18.46 -2.14
CA GLU A 189 -1.98 -17.79 -1.47
C GLU A 189 -1.60 -16.36 -1.11
N MET A 190 -2.48 -15.39 -1.41
CA MET A 190 -2.33 -14.02 -0.94
C MET A 190 -2.62 -13.95 0.56
N ARG A 191 -1.81 -13.21 1.31
CA ARG A 191 -2.14 -12.88 2.70
C ARG A 191 -3.39 -11.99 2.76
N ARG A 192 -4.34 -12.32 3.65
CA ARG A 192 -5.62 -11.60 3.84
C ARG A 192 -5.50 -10.11 4.20
N GLU A 193 -4.40 -9.73 4.84
CA GLU A 193 -4.13 -8.35 5.26
C GLU A 193 -2.84 -7.85 4.62
N PRO A 194 -2.79 -6.57 4.21
CA PRO A 194 -1.57 -5.99 3.68
C PRO A 194 -0.52 -5.89 4.78
N LEU A 195 0.75 -6.08 4.43
CA LEU A 195 1.89 -5.89 5.33
C LEU A 195 2.04 -4.44 5.76
N VAL A 196 1.80 -3.51 4.84
CA VAL A 196 1.91 -2.08 5.07
C VAL A 196 0.74 -1.38 4.40
N ARG A 197 0.20 -0.37 5.09
CA ARG A 197 -0.70 0.62 4.50
C ARG A 197 -0.15 2.00 4.77
N TYR A 198 -0.11 2.83 3.74
CA TYR A 198 0.46 4.17 3.84
C TYR A 198 -0.29 5.15 2.94
N SER A 199 0.03 6.43 3.10
CA SER A 199 -0.38 7.52 2.20
C SER A 199 0.83 8.41 2.01
N GLU A 200 0.92 9.12 0.91
CA GLU A 200 1.98 10.07 0.62
C GLU A 200 1.44 11.18 -0.26
N VAL A 201 1.35 12.39 0.30
CA VAL A 201 0.65 13.54 -0.30
C VAL A 201 1.07 13.83 -1.74
N LEU A 202 2.33 13.57 -2.09
CA LEU A 202 2.88 13.87 -3.40
C LEU A 202 2.66 12.77 -4.44
N TRP A 203 2.43 11.53 -4.01
CA TRP A 203 2.48 10.37 -4.90
C TRP A 203 1.22 9.53 -4.80
N ALA A 204 0.90 8.98 -3.63
CA ALA A 204 -0.23 8.07 -3.46
C ALA A 204 -1.16 8.57 -2.37
N GLU A 205 -2.43 8.85 -2.68
CA GLU A 205 -3.40 9.25 -1.68
C GLU A 205 -3.65 8.13 -0.64
N ASP A 206 -3.60 6.87 -1.08
CA ASP A 206 -3.64 5.66 -0.26
C ASP A 206 -2.91 4.53 -0.99
N ALA A 207 -2.27 3.63 -0.25
CA ALA A 207 -1.51 2.54 -0.83
C ALA A 207 -1.34 1.38 0.15
N THR A 208 -1.17 0.19 -0.40
CA THR A 208 -0.99 -1.07 0.35
C THR A 208 0.11 -1.94 -0.23
N LEU A 209 0.79 -2.69 0.64
CA LEU A 209 1.78 -3.71 0.28
C LEU A 209 1.23 -5.10 0.64
N TRP A 210 1.00 -5.94 -0.35
CA TRP A 210 0.50 -7.31 -0.21
C TRP A 210 1.62 -8.31 -0.47
N VAL A 211 1.46 -9.54 0.02
CA VAL A 211 2.42 -10.63 -0.22
C VAL A 211 1.71 -11.95 -0.46
N TRP A 212 2.36 -12.83 -1.23
CA TRP A 212 1.88 -14.18 -1.53
C TRP A 212 2.83 -15.23 -0.97
N GLY A 213 2.27 -16.28 -0.37
CA GLY A 213 2.99 -17.41 0.19
C GLY A 213 2.15 -18.09 1.27
N GLN A 214 2.11 -19.42 1.27
CA GLN A 214 1.31 -20.20 2.24
C GLN A 214 2.07 -20.44 3.55
N ARG A 215 3.36 -20.78 3.48
CA ARG A 215 4.22 -21.12 4.61
C ARG A 215 5.62 -20.55 4.42
N GLY A 216 6.26 -20.16 5.52
CA GLY A 216 7.61 -19.60 5.51
C GLY A 216 7.70 -18.26 4.79
N ARG A 217 8.78 -18.08 4.01
CA ARG A 217 9.06 -16.83 3.28
C ARG A 217 7.97 -16.55 2.24
N PRO A 218 7.37 -15.34 2.21
CA PRO A 218 6.57 -14.91 1.07
C PRO A 218 7.39 -14.93 -0.23
N ARG A 219 6.75 -15.33 -1.32
CA ARG A 219 7.38 -15.57 -2.62
C ARG A 219 7.17 -14.43 -3.62
N ALA A 220 6.20 -13.57 -3.37
CA ALA A 220 5.97 -12.35 -4.15
C ALA A 220 5.45 -11.23 -3.25
N ALA A 221 5.62 -9.99 -3.69
CA ALA A 221 5.05 -8.79 -3.09
C ALA A 221 4.43 -7.88 -4.15
N LEU A 222 3.31 -7.24 -3.81
CA LEU A 222 2.59 -6.29 -4.67
C LEU A 222 2.36 -4.98 -3.92
N LEU A 223 2.82 -3.86 -4.45
CA LEU A 223 2.24 -2.56 -4.09
C LEU A 223 1.01 -2.29 -4.96
N VAL A 224 -0.06 -1.83 -4.31
CA VAL A 224 -1.23 -1.23 -4.95
C VAL A 224 -1.30 0.22 -4.48
N GLU A 225 -1.14 1.16 -5.40
CA GLU A 225 -1.06 2.59 -5.12
C GLU A 225 -2.19 3.34 -5.84
N ALA A 226 -2.95 4.14 -5.10
CA ALA A 226 -3.95 5.06 -5.65
C ALA A 226 -3.34 6.45 -5.82
N TYR A 227 -2.98 6.82 -7.05
CA TYR A 227 -2.45 8.15 -7.36
C TYR A 227 -3.59 9.16 -7.53
N PRO A 228 -3.43 10.40 -7.01
CA PRO A 228 -4.35 11.48 -7.31
C PRO A 228 -4.27 11.83 -8.80
N PHE A 229 -5.36 11.76 -9.55
CA PHE A 229 -5.41 12.40 -10.86
C PHE A 229 -5.40 13.94 -10.71
N PRO A 230 -4.80 14.66 -11.67
CA PRO A 230 -4.80 16.13 -11.70
C PRO A 230 -6.18 16.75 -12.04
N THR A 231 -7.17 15.95 -12.43
CA THR A 231 -8.49 16.42 -12.85
C THR A 231 -9.55 16.13 -11.78
N GLU A 232 -10.30 17.16 -11.37
CA GLU A 232 -11.43 16.99 -10.44
C GLU A 232 -12.48 16.05 -11.02
N GLY A 233 -12.86 15.02 -10.25
CA GLY A 233 -13.94 14.09 -10.57
C GLY A 233 -13.53 12.79 -11.26
N GLU A 234 -12.24 12.59 -11.57
CA GLU A 234 -11.74 11.32 -12.10
C GLU A 234 -11.40 10.32 -10.98
N GLU A 235 -11.64 9.02 -11.25
CA GLU A 235 -11.20 7.89 -10.40
C GLU A 235 -9.69 7.95 -10.21
N PRO A 236 -9.12 7.47 -9.09
CA PRO A 236 -7.67 7.47 -8.88
C PRO A 236 -6.93 6.64 -9.92
N LEU A 237 -5.70 7.03 -10.25
CA LEU A 237 -4.85 6.24 -11.15
C LEU A 237 -4.24 5.11 -10.33
N TRP A 238 -4.57 3.88 -10.67
CA TRP A 238 -4.01 2.72 -9.98
C TRP A 238 -2.65 2.37 -10.58
N CYS A 239 -1.67 2.20 -9.71
CA CYS A 239 -0.36 1.68 -10.05
C CYS A 239 -0.09 0.40 -9.28
N TYR A 240 0.50 -0.57 -9.98
CA TYR A 240 0.83 -1.87 -9.45
C TYR A 240 2.34 -2.07 -9.53
N VAL A 241 2.95 -2.52 -8.43
CA VAL A 241 4.37 -2.89 -8.42
C VAL A 241 4.52 -4.30 -7.88
N MET A 242 4.76 -5.26 -8.79
CA MET A 242 4.99 -6.65 -8.46
C MET A 242 6.49 -6.93 -8.34
N THR A 243 6.87 -7.74 -7.36
CA THR A 243 8.26 -8.12 -7.11
C THR A 243 8.33 -9.57 -6.68
N SER A 244 9.22 -10.33 -7.32
CA SER A 244 9.54 -11.68 -6.86
C SER A 244 10.37 -11.61 -5.57
N LEU A 245 9.98 -12.41 -4.58
CA LEU A 245 10.73 -12.67 -3.35
C LEU A 245 11.19 -14.13 -3.26
N SER A 246 11.06 -14.86 -4.37
CA SER A 246 11.39 -16.26 -4.46
C SER A 246 12.85 -16.47 -4.88
N ASP A 247 13.43 -17.59 -4.44
CA ASP A 247 14.68 -18.15 -4.99
C ASP A 247 14.43 -18.95 -6.29
N ASP A 248 13.16 -19.08 -6.69
CA ASP A 248 12.72 -19.64 -7.97
C ASP A 248 12.02 -18.56 -8.83
N LEU A 249 11.56 -18.97 -10.03
CA LEU A 249 10.72 -18.13 -10.88
C LEU A 249 9.28 -18.10 -10.35
N ILE A 250 8.58 -17.00 -10.58
CA ILE A 250 7.16 -16.84 -10.36
C ILE A 250 6.45 -16.46 -11.66
N ARG A 251 5.18 -16.85 -11.75
CA ARG A 251 4.22 -16.44 -12.76
C ARG A 251 3.12 -15.65 -12.08
N VAL A 252 2.68 -14.59 -12.73
CA VAL A 252 1.60 -13.73 -12.26
C VAL A 252 0.62 -13.54 -13.40
N GLU A 253 -0.65 -13.72 -13.10
CA GLU A 253 -1.76 -13.47 -14.01
C GLU A 253 -2.73 -12.52 -13.34
N GLN A 254 -3.42 -11.72 -14.13
CA GLN A 254 -4.50 -10.86 -13.65
C GLN A 254 -5.75 -11.08 -14.50
N SER A 255 -6.92 -10.86 -13.91
CA SER A 255 -8.18 -10.76 -14.64
C SER A 255 -8.04 -9.88 -15.88
N GLY A 256 -8.58 -10.33 -17.00
CA GLY A 256 -8.46 -9.65 -18.31
C GLY A 256 -7.35 -10.19 -19.21
N GLY A 257 -6.56 -11.17 -18.77
CA GLY A 257 -5.60 -11.91 -19.61
C GLY A 257 -4.19 -11.34 -19.60
N TRP A 258 -3.90 -10.38 -18.72
CA TRP A 258 -2.53 -9.92 -18.50
C TRP A 258 -1.73 -11.01 -17.78
N GLN A 259 -0.49 -11.22 -18.24
CA GLN A 259 0.44 -12.17 -17.65
C GLN A 259 1.86 -11.60 -17.59
N TRP A 260 2.57 -11.93 -16.53
CA TRP A 260 4.00 -11.69 -16.35
C TRP A 260 4.66 -12.94 -15.74
N SER A 261 5.92 -13.16 -16.07
CA SER A 261 6.72 -14.22 -15.45
C SER A 261 8.11 -13.68 -15.20
N SER A 262 8.59 -13.86 -13.97
CA SER A 262 9.97 -13.51 -13.66
C SER A 262 10.91 -14.39 -14.49
N GLN A 263 11.97 -13.81 -15.04
CA GLN A 263 13.00 -14.53 -15.78
C GLN A 263 14.16 -14.97 -14.89
N LYS A 264 14.23 -14.43 -13.66
CA LYS A 264 15.25 -14.75 -12.65
C LYS A 264 14.62 -14.88 -11.26
N PRO A 265 15.29 -15.59 -10.34
CA PRO A 265 14.97 -15.50 -8.91
C PRO A 265 14.92 -14.05 -8.46
N GLY A 266 13.93 -13.71 -7.63
CA GLY A 266 13.73 -12.36 -7.15
C GLY A 266 14.71 -11.93 -6.08
N VAL A 267 15.24 -12.89 -5.33
CA VAL A 267 16.22 -12.68 -4.27
C VAL A 267 17.31 -13.74 -4.28
N VAL A 268 18.51 -13.33 -3.90
CA VAL A 268 19.63 -14.24 -3.62
C VAL A 268 20.04 -14.04 -2.18
N LEU A 269 19.78 -15.04 -1.35
CA LEU A 269 20.15 -15.01 0.05
C LEU A 269 21.67 -15.16 0.22
N ARG A 270 22.26 -14.27 1.01
CA ARG A 270 23.69 -14.24 1.30
C ARG A 270 23.92 -14.27 2.81
N PRO A 271 24.99 -14.93 3.31
CA PRO A 271 25.30 -14.89 4.73
C PRO A 271 25.56 -13.45 5.18
N VAL A 272 25.09 -13.07 6.38
CA VAL A 272 25.37 -11.77 6.97
C VAL A 272 26.80 -11.77 7.54
N PRO A 273 27.75 -10.98 6.99
CA PRO A 273 29.13 -10.97 7.47
C PRO A 273 29.23 -10.58 8.95
N GLY A 274 29.93 -11.40 9.72
CA GLY A 274 30.17 -11.18 11.14
C GLY A 274 28.93 -11.28 12.03
N ALA A 275 27.81 -11.82 11.54
CA ALA A 275 26.65 -12.06 12.39
C ALA A 275 26.94 -13.16 13.42
N ALA A 276 26.48 -12.96 14.65
CA ALA A 276 26.45 -14.02 15.66
C ALA A 276 25.52 -15.16 15.20
N ALA A 277 25.69 -16.35 15.76
CA ALA A 277 24.75 -17.44 15.54
C ALA A 277 23.31 -17.01 15.95
N PRO A 278 22.28 -17.46 15.21
CA PRO A 278 20.89 -17.26 15.60
C PRO A 278 20.66 -17.72 17.04
N ALA A 279 20.10 -16.83 17.85
CA ALA A 279 19.78 -17.15 19.24
C ALA A 279 18.74 -18.28 19.34
N GLU A 280 18.74 -19.02 20.45
CA GLU A 280 17.78 -20.09 20.70
C GLU A 280 16.37 -19.55 20.94
N ALA A 281 16.26 -18.42 21.64
CA ALA A 281 14.98 -17.80 21.97
C ALA A 281 14.47 -16.87 20.84
N GLU A 282 13.17 -16.97 20.56
CA GLU A 282 12.52 -16.18 19.52
C GLU A 282 12.66 -14.65 19.73
N PRO A 283 12.50 -14.08 20.95
CA PRO A 283 12.68 -12.63 21.16
C PRO A 283 14.12 -12.16 20.91
N GLU A 284 15.11 -13.00 21.25
CA GLU A 284 16.53 -12.70 21.05
C GLU A 284 16.88 -12.70 19.56
N ARG A 285 16.35 -13.65 18.77
CA ARG A 285 16.49 -13.64 17.31
C ARG A 285 15.91 -12.38 16.68
N LEU A 286 14.76 -11.89 17.17
CA LEU A 286 14.20 -10.63 16.69
C LEU A 286 15.12 -9.45 16.99
N SER A 287 15.70 -9.40 18.19
CA SER A 287 16.69 -8.37 18.55
C SER A 287 17.93 -8.44 17.65
N GLN A 288 18.45 -9.64 17.37
CA GLN A 288 19.54 -9.85 16.42
C GLN A 288 19.18 -9.34 15.02
N MET A 289 18.00 -9.69 14.49
CA MET A 289 17.54 -9.19 13.18
C MET A 289 17.44 -7.66 13.15
N GLN A 290 16.92 -7.02 14.21
CA GLN A 290 16.84 -5.57 14.30
C GLN A 290 18.23 -4.90 14.34
N GLN A 291 19.17 -5.47 15.09
CA GLN A 291 20.55 -4.98 15.14
C GLN A 291 21.25 -5.13 13.78
N MET A 292 21.07 -6.27 13.11
CA MET A 292 21.61 -6.48 11.76
C MET A 292 20.98 -5.53 10.74
N ALA A 293 19.66 -5.31 10.81
CA ALA A 293 18.94 -4.42 9.89
C ALA A 293 19.51 -3.00 9.92
N GLN A 294 19.90 -2.48 11.09
CA GLN A 294 20.47 -1.14 11.25
C GLN A 294 21.80 -0.94 10.51
N ARG A 295 22.50 -2.01 10.15
CA ARG A 295 23.74 -1.98 9.35
C ARG A 295 23.48 -1.76 7.86
N PHE A 296 22.23 -1.95 7.42
CA PHE A 296 21.85 -1.78 6.03
C PHE A 296 21.38 -0.35 5.73
N ALA A 297 21.66 0.09 4.52
CA ALA A 297 21.07 1.29 3.93
C ALA A 297 20.69 1.02 2.48
N VAL A 298 19.65 1.70 1.99
CA VAL A 298 19.36 1.73 0.56
C VAL A 298 19.32 3.18 0.13
N ALA A 299 19.95 3.49 -1.00
CA ALA A 299 19.90 4.82 -1.62
C ALA A 299 19.31 4.75 -3.02
N ASN A 300 18.47 5.73 -3.36
CA ASN A 300 18.05 6.00 -4.73
C ASN A 300 19.09 6.88 -5.42
N LEU A 301 19.53 6.46 -6.61
CA LEU A 301 20.45 7.20 -7.48
C LEU A 301 19.75 7.75 -8.74
N GLY A 302 18.41 7.79 -8.75
CA GLY A 302 17.63 8.27 -9.88
C GLY A 302 17.97 9.72 -10.28
N PRO A 303 17.97 10.04 -11.59
CA PRO A 303 18.20 11.39 -12.06
C PRO A 303 17.13 12.35 -11.52
N GLY A 304 17.55 13.54 -11.10
CA GLY A 304 16.64 14.65 -10.70
C GLY A 304 16.29 14.74 -9.21
N TYR A 305 16.43 13.66 -8.42
CA TYR A 305 16.08 13.67 -6.99
C TYR A 305 17.29 13.76 -6.06
N GLY A 306 18.51 13.74 -6.62
CA GLY A 306 19.73 13.58 -5.86
C GLY A 306 19.81 12.20 -5.17
N ARG A 307 20.90 11.97 -4.44
CA ARG A 307 21.06 10.73 -3.65
C ARG A 307 20.13 10.78 -2.44
N GLN A 308 19.02 10.06 -2.49
CA GLN A 308 18.08 9.95 -1.36
C GLN A 308 18.29 8.64 -0.62
N ARG A 309 18.51 8.70 0.70
CA ARG A 309 18.66 7.51 1.55
C ARG A 309 17.30 7.10 2.10
N ALA A 310 16.92 5.84 1.87
CA ALA A 310 15.72 5.26 2.46
C ALA A 310 15.88 5.08 3.97
N ARG A 311 14.80 5.36 4.71
CA ARG A 311 14.71 5.13 6.15
C ARG A 311 14.29 3.69 6.40
N LEU A 312 15.03 2.99 7.25
CA LEU A 312 14.63 1.68 7.75
C LEU A 312 13.48 1.83 8.75
N GLU A 313 12.39 1.09 8.54
CA GLU A 313 11.37 0.94 9.57
C GLU A 313 11.87 -0.04 10.67
N PRO A 314 11.83 0.36 11.96
CA PRO A 314 12.50 -0.37 13.04
C PRO A 314 11.83 -1.70 13.43
N VAL A 315 10.57 -1.89 13.02
CA VAL A 315 9.78 -3.08 13.28
C VAL A 315 9.62 -3.82 11.95
N PRO A 316 9.83 -5.15 11.91
CA PRO A 316 9.58 -5.91 10.69
C PRO A 316 8.09 -5.84 10.33
N ALA A 317 7.79 -5.64 9.05
CA ALA A 317 6.43 -5.65 8.54
C ALA A 317 5.83 -7.06 8.52
N HIS A 318 6.68 -8.09 8.50
CA HIS A 318 6.26 -9.48 8.59
C HIS A 318 7.35 -10.33 9.22
N ARG A 319 6.95 -11.27 10.08
CA ARG A 319 7.79 -12.32 10.63
C ARG A 319 7.22 -13.67 10.18
N TYR A 320 8.10 -14.59 9.83
CA TYR A 320 7.73 -15.90 9.30
C TYR A 320 8.73 -16.96 9.76
N ALA A 321 8.28 -18.21 9.78
CA ALA A 321 9.10 -19.38 10.04
C ALA A 321 8.51 -20.57 9.27
N ASP A 322 9.33 -21.57 9.01
CA ASP A 322 8.90 -22.83 8.43
C ASP A 322 9.87 -23.95 8.88
N PRO A 323 9.64 -24.51 10.09
CA PRO A 323 10.50 -25.54 10.64
C PRO A 323 10.60 -26.79 9.76
N GLU A 324 9.55 -27.11 8.99
CA GLU A 324 9.53 -28.27 8.07
C GLU A 324 10.56 -28.11 6.94
N SER A 325 10.82 -26.89 6.48
CA SER A 325 11.89 -26.59 5.52
C SER A 325 13.23 -26.21 6.17
N GLY A 326 13.32 -26.30 7.50
CA GLY A 326 14.50 -25.90 8.27
C GLY A 326 14.64 -24.38 8.47
N LEU A 327 13.67 -23.57 8.03
CA LEU A 327 13.65 -22.13 8.28
C LEU A 327 13.20 -21.87 9.71
N GLN A 328 14.15 -21.62 10.61
CA GLN A 328 13.87 -21.41 12.03
C GLN A 328 13.12 -20.11 12.30
N ASP A 329 13.51 -19.04 11.60
CA ASP A 329 12.97 -17.69 11.79
C ASP A 329 13.34 -16.81 10.61
N GLY A 330 12.53 -15.80 10.35
CA GLY A 330 12.76 -14.84 9.29
C GLY A 330 11.86 -13.63 9.42
N ALA A 331 12.29 -12.53 8.80
CA ALA A 331 11.55 -11.29 8.84
C ALA A 331 11.73 -10.48 7.55
N ILE A 332 10.73 -9.64 7.24
CA ILE A 332 10.77 -8.61 6.19
C ILE A 332 10.75 -7.25 6.87
N PHE A 333 11.82 -6.49 6.68
CA PHE A 333 11.90 -5.08 7.02
C PHE A 333 11.63 -4.23 5.78
N VAL A 334 11.05 -3.06 5.99
CA VAL A 334 10.71 -2.12 4.92
C VAL A 334 11.64 -0.91 5.01
N LEU A 335 12.24 -0.55 3.89
CA LEU A 335 12.97 0.71 3.74
C LEU A 335 12.12 1.68 2.94
N THR A 336 11.86 2.86 3.49
CA THR A 336 10.93 3.85 2.96
C THR A 336 11.64 5.11 2.45
N LEU A 337 11.17 5.70 1.35
CA LEU A 337 11.43 7.10 1.03
C LEU A 337 10.18 7.89 1.45
N GLY A 338 10.31 8.74 2.46
CA GLY A 338 9.14 9.36 3.09
C GLY A 338 8.29 8.32 3.81
N ARG A 339 7.08 8.04 3.28
CA ARG A 339 6.21 6.96 3.78
C ARG A 339 6.05 5.80 2.80
N ARG A 340 6.57 5.92 1.59
CA ARG A 340 6.45 4.91 0.54
C ARG A 340 7.51 3.81 0.68
N PRO A 341 7.12 2.53 0.77
CA PRO A 341 8.05 1.40 0.64
C PRO A 341 8.87 1.52 -0.65
N PHE A 342 10.19 1.42 -0.51
CA PHE A 342 11.14 1.60 -1.60
C PHE A 342 11.96 0.35 -1.85
N ALA A 343 12.39 -0.32 -0.77
CA ALA A 343 13.01 -1.63 -0.82
C ALA A 343 12.55 -2.50 0.36
N LEU A 344 12.69 -3.81 0.20
CA LEU A 344 12.47 -4.80 1.24
C LEU A 344 13.81 -5.42 1.63
N LEU A 345 14.04 -5.59 2.93
CA LEU A 345 15.20 -6.31 3.48
C LEU A 345 14.68 -7.56 4.18
N LEU A 346 15.12 -8.72 3.69
CA LEU A 346 14.75 -10.02 4.24
C LEU A 346 15.90 -10.54 5.09
N PHE A 347 15.58 -11.13 6.24
CA PHE A 347 16.50 -11.95 7.01
C PHE A 347 15.93 -13.35 7.20
N GLU A 348 16.80 -14.36 7.18
CA GLU A 348 16.44 -15.75 7.46
C GLU A 348 17.53 -16.44 8.29
N SER A 349 17.11 -17.19 9.31
CA SER A 349 17.94 -18.17 10.00
C SER A 349 17.82 -19.51 9.27
N ARG A 350 18.88 -19.89 8.55
CA ARG A 350 18.91 -21.12 7.74
C ARG A 350 20.00 -22.09 8.20
N PRO A 351 19.77 -23.42 8.10
CA PRO A 351 20.82 -24.42 8.20
C PRO A 351 21.73 -24.29 6.97
N ALA A 352 22.91 -23.70 7.14
CA ALA A 352 23.78 -23.31 6.02
C ALA A 352 24.67 -24.46 5.52
N GLY A 353 24.17 -25.70 5.50
CA GLY A 353 25.02 -26.90 5.32
C GLY A 353 26.09 -27.08 6.41
N SER A 354 26.06 -26.22 7.44
CA SER A 354 26.86 -26.26 8.66
C SER A 354 26.00 -26.85 9.78
N PRO A 355 26.60 -27.52 10.79
CA PRO A 355 25.87 -28.02 11.95
C PRO A 355 25.11 -26.92 12.73
N SER A 356 25.43 -25.64 12.53
CA SER A 356 24.75 -24.52 13.17
C SER A 356 24.04 -23.62 12.16
N PRO A 357 22.82 -23.15 12.46
CA PRO A 357 22.12 -22.20 11.62
C PRO A 357 22.90 -20.88 11.54
N SER A 358 22.73 -20.14 10.45
CA SER A 358 23.32 -18.81 10.29
C SER A 358 22.36 -17.83 9.63
N TRP A 359 22.56 -16.56 9.93
CA TRP A 359 21.75 -15.48 9.37
C TRP A 359 22.11 -15.21 7.92
N HIS A 360 21.09 -15.19 7.08
CA HIS A 360 21.17 -14.78 5.69
C HIS A 360 20.32 -13.54 5.47
N TYR A 361 20.68 -12.74 4.47
CA TYR A 361 19.92 -11.57 4.05
C TYR A 361 19.69 -11.54 2.55
N ALA A 362 18.65 -10.82 2.14
CA ALA A 362 18.47 -10.38 0.76
C ALA A 362 17.81 -9.00 0.71
N LEU A 363 18.07 -8.27 -0.37
CA LEU A 363 17.39 -7.02 -0.69
C LEU A 363 16.52 -7.25 -1.94
N ALA A 364 15.29 -6.77 -1.88
CA ALA A 364 14.36 -6.77 -3.01
C ALA A 364 13.89 -5.35 -3.29
N ARG A 365 13.77 -5.03 -4.59
CA ARG A 365 13.26 -3.75 -5.07
C ARG A 365 11.74 -3.73 -4.95
N ILE A 366 11.13 -2.66 -4.44
CA ILE A 366 9.66 -2.48 -4.52
C ILE A 366 9.25 -1.09 -5.02
N GLY A 367 10.20 -0.19 -5.23
CA GLY A 367 9.99 1.12 -5.87
C GLY A 367 10.69 1.28 -7.23
N GLY A 368 10.45 2.42 -7.88
CA GLY A 368 11.17 2.84 -9.10
C GLY A 368 12.61 3.29 -8.85
N GLY A 369 13.41 3.44 -9.91
CA GLY A 369 14.76 4.02 -9.82
C GLY A 369 15.92 3.05 -9.66
N VAL A 370 17.15 3.58 -9.81
CA VAL A 370 18.39 2.84 -9.55
C VAL A 370 18.61 2.84 -8.05
N MET A 371 18.63 1.65 -7.45
CA MET A 371 18.83 1.47 -6.02
C MET A 371 20.21 0.89 -5.76
N VAL A 372 20.84 1.36 -4.69
CA VAL A 372 22.09 0.81 -4.18
C VAL A 372 21.89 0.45 -2.72
N GLY A 373 22.05 -0.84 -2.42
CA GLY A 373 22.04 -1.40 -1.08
C GLY A 373 23.45 -1.45 -0.52
N LEU A 374 23.62 -0.88 0.68
CA LEU A 374 24.86 -0.84 1.42
C LEU A 374 24.74 -1.70 2.68
N LEU A 375 25.82 -2.36 3.04
CA LEU A 375 26.03 -3.00 4.35
C LEU A 375 27.34 -2.46 4.92
N ASP A 376 27.27 -1.79 6.07
CA ASP A 376 28.43 -1.12 6.68
C ASP A 376 29.16 -0.21 5.66
N ASP A 377 28.39 0.62 4.96
CA ASP A 377 28.83 1.56 3.91
C ASP A 377 29.45 0.92 2.65
N ARG A 378 29.43 -0.42 2.52
CA ARG A 378 29.88 -1.14 1.32
C ARG A 378 28.71 -1.56 0.45
N GLU A 379 28.83 -1.34 -0.86
CA GLU A 379 27.82 -1.80 -1.81
C GLU A 379 27.74 -3.33 -1.84
N VAL A 380 26.55 -3.85 -1.58
CA VAL A 380 26.26 -5.30 -1.60
C VAL A 380 25.14 -5.67 -2.57
N TRP A 381 24.38 -4.68 -3.04
CA TRP A 381 23.25 -4.87 -3.94
C TRP A 381 23.04 -3.62 -4.81
N ARG A 382 22.66 -3.83 -6.07
CA ARG A 382 22.35 -2.75 -7.01
C ARG A 382 21.30 -3.22 -8.00
N THR A 383 20.33 -2.37 -8.32
CA THR A 383 19.39 -2.62 -9.43
C THR A 383 19.98 -2.11 -10.74
N THR A 384 19.74 -2.84 -11.83
CA THR A 384 20.36 -2.56 -13.14
C THR A 384 19.66 -1.44 -13.92
N ASN A 385 18.39 -1.13 -13.63
CA ASN A 385 17.58 -0.18 -14.40
C ASN A 385 16.81 0.81 -13.54
N GLY A 386 16.95 2.10 -13.86
CA GLY A 386 16.26 3.20 -13.18
C GLY A 386 14.86 3.52 -13.71
N ASN A 387 14.45 2.93 -14.83
CA ASN A 387 13.16 3.23 -15.43
C ASN A 387 12.02 2.71 -14.53
N PRO A 388 11.08 3.56 -14.08
CA PRO A 388 9.90 3.13 -13.33
C PRO A 388 8.95 2.27 -14.15
N ASP A 389 8.88 2.44 -15.47
CA ASP A 389 8.01 1.65 -16.37
C ASP A 389 8.66 0.34 -16.83
N TYR A 390 9.70 -0.10 -16.10
CA TYR A 390 10.48 -1.26 -16.47
C TYR A 390 9.76 -2.55 -16.08
N VAL A 391 9.43 -3.35 -17.09
CA VAL A 391 9.20 -4.79 -16.93
C VAL A 391 10.56 -5.47 -16.91
N GLY A 392 11.00 -5.81 -15.71
CA GLY A 392 12.25 -6.53 -15.46
C GLY A 392 12.06 -8.01 -15.21
N ASP A 393 13.21 -8.69 -15.08
CA ASP A 393 13.27 -10.13 -14.84
C ASP A 393 12.70 -10.51 -13.47
N GLU A 394 12.77 -9.63 -12.48
CA GLU A 394 12.37 -9.87 -11.09
C GLU A 394 11.32 -8.88 -10.55
N TYR A 395 11.05 -7.82 -11.32
CA TYR A 395 10.27 -6.64 -10.92
C TYR A 395 9.38 -6.20 -12.08
N TRP A 396 8.14 -5.82 -11.78
CA TRP A 396 7.23 -5.24 -12.75
C TRP A 396 6.51 -4.05 -12.12
N CYS A 397 6.42 -2.94 -12.85
CA CYS A 397 5.70 -1.75 -12.42
C CYS A 397 4.91 -1.20 -13.58
N LEU A 398 3.63 -0.93 -13.36
CA LEU A 398 2.78 -0.45 -14.43
C LEU A 398 1.58 0.33 -13.90
N GLU A 399 1.27 1.41 -14.59
CA GLU A 399 0.01 2.13 -14.42
C GLU A 399 -1.13 1.34 -15.08
N GLU A 400 -2.32 1.31 -14.47
CA GLU A 400 -3.46 0.55 -14.97
C GLU A 400 -3.81 0.88 -16.43
N THR A 401 -3.64 2.14 -16.84
CA THR A 401 -3.87 2.57 -18.23
C THR A 401 -2.91 1.90 -19.21
N ALA A 402 -1.63 1.80 -18.84
CA ALA A 402 -0.64 1.05 -19.60
C ALA A 402 -0.96 -0.45 -19.60
N MET A 403 -1.53 -0.97 -18.51
CA MET A 403 -1.83 -2.39 -18.34
C MET A 403 -2.98 -2.80 -19.26
N ARG A 404 -4.04 -2.00 -19.26
CA ARG A 404 -5.16 -2.12 -20.20
C ARG A 404 -4.72 -1.96 -21.66
N ALA A 405 -3.71 -1.12 -21.93
CA ALA A 405 -3.13 -1.03 -23.28
C ALA A 405 -2.35 -2.29 -23.66
N GLN A 406 -1.56 -2.84 -22.74
CA GLN A 406 -0.81 -4.08 -22.93
C GLN A 406 -1.73 -5.29 -23.11
N ILE A 407 -2.82 -5.40 -22.33
CA ILE A 407 -3.85 -6.44 -22.48
C ILE A 407 -4.43 -6.41 -23.89
N ARG A 408 -4.84 -5.22 -24.37
CA ARG A 408 -5.37 -5.07 -25.74
C ARG A 408 -4.36 -5.49 -26.80
N GLN A 409 -3.10 -5.07 -26.63
CA GLN A 409 -2.02 -5.48 -27.53
C GLN A 409 -1.82 -7.01 -27.53
N GLN A 410 -1.85 -7.67 -26.37
CA GLN A 410 -1.72 -9.12 -26.23
C GLN A 410 -2.89 -9.87 -26.86
N LYS A 411 -4.10 -9.30 -26.79
CA LYS A 411 -5.31 -9.85 -27.45
C LYS A 411 -5.34 -9.62 -28.97
N GLY A 412 -4.35 -8.94 -29.54
CA GLY A 412 -4.38 -8.55 -30.96
C GLY A 412 -5.43 -7.48 -31.27
N GLU A 413 -6.01 -6.86 -30.25
CA GLU A 413 -6.90 -5.70 -30.37
C GLU A 413 -6.04 -4.47 -30.64
N HIS A 414 -5.60 -4.34 -31.89
CA HIS A 414 -4.97 -3.10 -32.33
C HIS A 414 -5.96 -1.96 -32.12
N ALA A 415 -5.50 -0.88 -31.47
CA ALA A 415 -6.26 0.36 -31.43
C ALA A 415 -6.61 0.71 -32.88
N THR A 416 -7.91 0.71 -33.20
CA THR A 416 -8.32 1.16 -34.52
C THR A 416 -7.83 2.60 -34.68
N PRO A 417 -7.44 3.04 -35.89
CA PRO A 417 -7.02 4.42 -36.12
C PRO A 417 -8.03 5.44 -35.57
N GLU A 418 -9.32 5.07 -35.53
CA GLU A 418 -10.38 5.87 -34.94
C GLU A 418 -10.33 5.94 -33.40
N SER A 419 -10.11 4.82 -32.71
CA SER A 419 -9.95 4.80 -31.25
C SER A 419 -8.71 5.59 -30.81
N GLU A 420 -7.63 5.56 -31.60
CA GLU A 420 -6.42 6.32 -31.34
C GLU A 420 -6.60 7.81 -31.62
N ARG A 421 -7.30 8.18 -32.70
CA ARG A 421 -7.72 9.57 -32.93
C ARG A 421 -8.62 10.08 -31.81
N ARG A 422 -9.56 9.25 -31.31
CA ARG A 422 -10.45 9.61 -30.20
C ARG A 422 -9.66 9.79 -28.90
N ARG A 423 -8.70 8.91 -28.61
CA ARG A 423 -7.78 9.07 -27.48
C ARG A 423 -6.95 10.34 -27.61
N GLN A 424 -6.33 10.59 -28.76
CA GLN A 424 -5.55 11.80 -29.01
C GLN A 424 -6.41 13.07 -28.91
N ALA A 425 -7.67 13.02 -29.34
CA ALA A 425 -8.61 14.14 -29.20
C ALA A 425 -8.95 14.40 -27.72
N ILE A 426 -9.18 13.35 -26.92
CA ILE A 426 -9.40 13.47 -25.48
C ILE A 426 -8.15 14.00 -24.79
N GLU A 427 -6.96 13.46 -25.07
CA GLU A 427 -5.69 13.94 -24.50
C GLU A 427 -5.41 15.39 -24.88
N ARG A 428 -5.66 15.79 -26.14
CA ARG A 428 -5.57 17.21 -26.57
C ARG A 428 -6.55 18.08 -25.82
N ARG A 429 -7.81 17.66 -25.68
CA ARG A 429 -8.82 18.39 -24.91
C ARG A 429 -8.41 18.57 -23.45
N LEU A 430 -7.99 17.49 -22.77
CA LEU A 430 -7.53 17.54 -21.39
C LEU A 430 -6.28 18.40 -21.22
N ARG A 431 -5.37 18.41 -22.21
CA ARG A 431 -4.21 19.32 -22.23
C ARG A 431 -4.65 20.78 -22.36
N MET A 432 -5.62 21.07 -23.24
CA MET A 432 -6.17 22.41 -23.39
C MET A 432 -6.90 22.89 -22.14
N GLU A 433 -7.69 22.04 -21.50
CA GLU A 433 -8.39 22.35 -20.24
C GLU A 433 -7.39 22.60 -19.07
N ARG A 434 -6.24 21.92 -19.07
CA ARG A 434 -5.14 22.21 -18.12
C ARG A 434 -4.52 23.58 -18.38
N LEU A 435 -4.20 23.88 -19.65
CA LEU A 435 -3.65 25.19 -20.03
C LEU A 435 -4.62 26.33 -19.71
N GLN A 436 -5.92 26.14 -19.98
CA GLN A 436 -6.94 27.14 -19.67
C GLN A 436 -7.03 27.42 -18.18
N ARG A 437 -7.07 26.38 -17.32
CA ARG A 437 -7.08 26.57 -15.86
C ARG A 437 -5.83 27.28 -15.36
N GLN A 438 -4.67 27.05 -15.97
CA GLN A 438 -3.44 27.76 -15.64
C GLN A 438 -3.52 29.24 -16.06
N VAL A 439 -4.09 29.55 -17.23
CA VAL A 439 -4.36 30.92 -17.67
C VAL A 439 -5.33 31.61 -16.69
N ASP A 440 -6.44 30.98 -16.33
CA ASP A 440 -7.44 31.54 -15.42
C ASP A 440 -6.86 31.78 -14.01
N ARG A 441 -5.92 30.93 -13.56
CA ARG A 441 -5.19 31.14 -12.32
C ARG A 441 -4.28 32.37 -12.42
N LEU A 442 -3.45 32.47 -13.47
CA LEU A 442 -2.54 33.61 -13.66
C LEU A 442 -3.30 34.94 -13.84
N GLN A 443 -4.45 34.89 -14.50
CA GLN A 443 -5.31 36.07 -14.67
C GLN A 443 -5.84 36.57 -13.32
N ARG A 444 -6.27 35.66 -12.43
CA ARG A 444 -6.68 36.01 -11.07
C ARG A 444 -5.53 36.63 -10.26
N GLU A 445 -4.34 36.03 -10.31
CA GLU A 445 -3.15 36.58 -9.64
C GLU A 445 -2.80 37.99 -10.18
N LEU A 446 -2.93 38.22 -11.48
CA LEU A 446 -2.73 39.54 -12.09
C LEU A 446 -3.79 40.57 -11.64
N ASP A 447 -5.05 40.17 -11.57
CA ASP A 447 -6.15 41.04 -11.12
C ASP A 447 -6.03 41.38 -9.62
N GLU A 448 -5.53 40.46 -8.80
CA GLU A 448 -5.19 40.71 -7.39
C GLU A 448 -4.04 41.72 -7.26
N LEU A 449 -2.99 41.58 -8.08
CA LEU A 449 -1.88 42.55 -8.11
C LEU A 449 -2.35 43.95 -8.52
N LYS A 450 -3.29 44.05 -9.46
CA LYS A 450 -3.88 45.35 -9.86
C LYS A 450 -4.79 45.96 -8.80
N ARG A 451 -5.43 45.13 -7.97
CA ARG A 451 -6.33 45.57 -6.89
C ARG A 451 -5.59 45.94 -5.62
N THR A 452 -4.37 45.46 -5.45
CA THR A 452 -3.51 45.88 -4.35
C THR A 452 -3.08 47.31 -4.67
N PRO A 453 -3.59 48.35 -3.99
CA PRO A 453 -3.06 49.69 -4.19
C PRO A 453 -1.57 49.60 -3.93
N MET A 454 -0.75 50.00 -4.91
CA MET A 454 0.64 50.31 -4.63
C MET A 454 0.55 51.40 -3.57
N ASP A 455 0.86 51.06 -2.32
CA ASP A 455 1.12 52.05 -1.29
C ASP A 455 2.11 53.00 -1.94
N GLU A 456 1.64 54.19 -2.31
CA GLU A 456 2.53 55.24 -2.76
C GLU A 456 3.59 55.34 -1.66
N PRO A 457 4.88 55.19 -1.99
CA PRO A 457 5.93 55.28 -0.99
C PRO A 457 5.72 56.64 -0.34
N GLY A 458 5.23 56.62 0.90
CA GLY A 458 4.71 57.81 1.53
C GLY A 458 5.73 58.92 1.38
N GLU A 459 5.29 60.06 0.85
CA GLU A 459 6.03 61.33 0.87
C GLU A 459 6.21 61.78 2.33
N GLY A 460 6.97 61.00 3.09
CA GLY A 460 7.39 61.29 4.44
C GLY A 460 8.89 61.47 4.44
N GLY A 461 9.37 62.65 4.02
CA GLY A 461 10.77 62.98 4.29
C GLY A 461 11.45 64.06 3.47
N ARG A 462 10.82 65.20 3.16
CA ARG A 462 11.59 66.44 2.90
C ARG A 462 10.86 67.68 3.44
N GLN A 463 11.10 68.00 4.71
CA GLN A 463 11.25 69.38 5.23
C GLN A 463 11.68 69.35 6.72
N SER A 464 12.99 69.38 6.96
CA SER A 464 13.66 70.17 8.02
C SER A 464 15.19 70.01 7.96
N ARG A 465 15.81 70.62 6.94
CA ARG A 465 16.91 71.59 7.07
C ARG A 465 17.20 72.23 5.72
#